data_AF-A0AAE4A6E3-F1
#
_entry.id   AF-A0AAE4A6E3-F1
#
_cell.length_a   1.000
_cell.length_b   1.000
_cell.length_c   1.000
_cell.angle_alpha   90.00
_cell.angle_beta   90.00
_cell.angle_gamma   90.00
#
_symmetry.space_group_name_H-M   'P 1'
#
loop_
_entity.id
_entity.type
_entity.pdbx_description
1 polymer ?
#
loop_
_entity_poly.entity_id
_entity_poly.type
_entity_poly.pdbx_seq_one_letter_code
_entity_poly.pdbx_strand_id
1 'polypeptide(L)'
;MLQALAAGAAAELADHAADSAAVAIAQGRDGVAAARAAVPGWARGRIDVHATATRVRVTLTPPSLLPGLGSRLRATATADAGPAS
;
A
#
# COMPACT_ATOMS: atom_id res chain seq x y z
N MET A 1 -10.22 9.14 -18.40
CA MET A 1 -10.29 10.01 -17.21
C MET A 1 -10.49 9.22 -15.92
N LEU A 2 -11.59 8.46 -15.74
CA LEU A 2 -11.86 7.70 -14.52
C LEU A 2 -10.73 6.73 -14.09
N GLN A 3 -10.05 6.10 -15.05
CA GLN A 3 -8.93 5.19 -14.78
C GLN A 3 -7.69 5.90 -14.23
N ALA A 4 -7.42 7.14 -14.65
CA ALA A 4 -6.31 7.92 -14.13
C ALA A 4 -6.57 8.34 -12.67
N LEU A 5 -7.82 8.70 -12.35
CA LEU A 5 -8.24 8.97 -10.98
C LEU A 5 -8.14 7.71 -10.10
N ALA A 6 -8.58 6.56 -10.60
CA ALA A 6 -8.46 5.29 -9.88
C ALA A 6 -6.99 4.91 -9.62
N ALA A 7 -6.09 5.18 -10.57
CA ALA A 7 -4.66 4.99 -10.40
C ALA A 7 -4.05 5.98 -9.38
N GLY A 8 -4.45 7.26 -9.42
CA GLY A 8 -4.02 8.26 -8.45
C GLY A 8 -4.48 7.92 -7.03
N ALA A 9 -5.75 7.53 -6.86
CA ALA A 9 -6.26 7.06 -5.58
C ALA A 9 -5.51 5.80 -5.09
N ALA A 10 -5.12 4.90 -6.00
CA ALA A 10 -4.31 3.74 -5.62
C ALA A 10 -2.89 4.11 -5.18
N ALA A 11 -2.30 5.16 -5.78
CA ALA A 11 -1.00 5.67 -5.37
C ALA A 11 -1.03 6.27 -3.96
N GLU A 12 -1.99 7.17 -3.69
CA GLU A 12 -2.19 7.76 -2.37
C GLU A 12 -2.45 6.70 -1.29
N LEU A 13 -3.29 5.70 -1.59
CA LEU A 13 -3.55 4.60 -0.66
C LEU A 13 -2.35 3.69 -0.42
N ALA A 14 -1.53 3.45 -1.45
CA ALA A 14 -0.30 2.68 -1.29
C ALA A 14 0.70 3.42 -0.42
N ASP A 15 0.84 4.73 -0.60
CA ASP A 15 1.73 5.59 0.18
C ASP A 15 1.30 5.65 1.65
N HIS A 16 0.03 5.96 1.90
CA HIS A 16 -0.52 5.99 3.25
C HIS A 16 -0.39 4.64 3.98
N ALA A 17 -0.58 3.53 3.26
CA ALA A 17 -0.39 2.20 3.81
C ALA A 17 1.08 1.87 4.10
N ALA A 18 2.01 2.33 3.26
CA ALA A 18 3.44 2.14 3.49
C ALA A 18 3.91 2.91 4.73
N ASP A 19 3.50 4.17 4.87
CA ASP A 19 3.81 5.00 6.05
C ASP A 19 3.23 4.42 7.33
N SER A 20 1.96 4.01 7.30
CA SER A 20 1.30 3.38 8.46
C SER A 20 2.02 2.11 8.92
N ALA A 21 2.52 1.33 7.96
CA ALA A 21 3.30 0.13 8.25
C ALA A 21 4.68 0.44 8.83
N ALA A 22 5.38 1.43 8.27
CA ALA A 22 6.67 1.89 8.78
C ALA A 22 6.55 2.39 10.23
N VAL A 23 5.53 3.19 10.53
CA VAL A 23 5.23 3.65 11.90
C VAL A 23 4.92 2.49 12.84
N ALA A 24 4.15 1.49 12.39
CA ALA A 24 3.85 0.32 13.20
C ALA A 24 5.13 -0.50 13.52
N ILE A 25 6.00 -0.70 12.53
CA ILE A 25 7.29 -1.40 12.71
C ILE A 25 8.19 -0.64 13.69
N ALA A 26 8.29 0.68 13.56
CA ALA A 26 9.05 1.53 14.48
C ALA A 26 8.54 1.42 15.94
N GLN A 27 7.27 1.06 16.12
CA GLN A 27 6.65 0.82 17.42
C GLN A 27 6.67 -0.66 17.87
N GLY A 28 7.38 -1.53 17.15
CA GLY A 28 7.43 -2.97 17.44
C GLY A 28 6.12 -3.71 17.18
N ARG A 29 5.23 -3.17 16.33
CA ARG A 29 3.94 -3.77 15.95
C ARG A 29 4.01 -4.39 14.55
N ASP A 30 3.00 -5.18 14.20
CA ASP A 30 2.88 -5.78 12.86
C ASP A 30 2.59 -4.72 11.78
N GLY A 31 3.59 -4.46 10.94
CA GLY A 31 3.47 -3.53 9.80
C GLY A 31 2.50 -3.99 8.71
N VAL A 32 2.37 -5.30 8.47
CA VAL A 32 1.46 -5.83 7.44
C VAL A 32 0.01 -5.62 7.87
N ALA A 33 -0.29 -5.91 9.15
CA ALA A 33 -1.62 -5.64 9.71
C ALA A 33 -1.97 -4.15 9.65
N ALA A 34 -1.01 -3.26 10.00
CA ALA A 34 -1.20 -1.82 9.95
C ALA A 34 -1.47 -1.31 8.51
N ALA A 35 -0.68 -1.75 7.53
CA ALA A 35 -0.91 -1.42 6.12
C ALA A 35 -2.33 -1.80 5.64
N ARG A 36 -2.78 -3.01 5.99
CA ARG A 36 -4.11 -3.52 5.61
C ARG A 36 -5.25 -2.80 6.32
N ALA A 37 -5.02 -2.30 7.53
CA ALA A 37 -5.99 -1.52 8.28
C ALA A 37 -6.13 -0.07 7.74
N ALA A 38 -5.04 0.50 7.21
CA ALA A 38 -4.98 1.85 6.66
C ALA A 38 -5.74 2.01 5.33
N VAL A 39 -6.04 0.91 4.63
CA VAL A 39 -6.78 0.94 3.36
C VAL A 39 -8.27 0.64 3.53
N PRO A 40 -9.13 1.22 2.67
CA PRO A 40 -10.56 0.93 2.68
C PRO A 40 -10.85 -0.55 2.35
N GLY A 41 -12.01 -1.05 2.80
CA GLY A 41 -12.37 -2.47 2.71
C GLY A 41 -12.26 -3.08 1.31
N TRP A 42 -12.62 -2.34 0.27
CA TRP A 42 -12.53 -2.80 -1.13
C TRP A 42 -11.09 -3.04 -1.61
N ALA A 43 -10.10 -2.39 -0.99
CA ALA A 43 -8.69 -2.47 -1.34
C ALA A 43 -7.96 -3.61 -0.63
N ARG A 44 -8.51 -4.15 0.48
CA ARG A 44 -7.85 -5.16 1.32
C ARG A 44 -7.52 -6.46 0.60
N GLY A 45 -8.32 -6.84 -0.40
CA GLY A 45 -8.06 -8.01 -1.27
C GLY A 45 -7.17 -7.72 -2.48
N ARG A 46 -6.72 -6.47 -2.65
CA ARG A 46 -5.97 -5.99 -3.84
C ARG A 46 -4.65 -5.31 -3.48
N ILE A 47 -4.34 -5.29 -2.19
CA ILE A 47 -3.10 -4.79 -1.61
C ILE A 47 -2.16 -5.97 -1.37
N ASP A 48 -0.92 -5.79 -1.77
CA ASP A 48 0.20 -6.68 -1.50
C ASP A 48 1.21 -5.90 -0.66
N VAL A 49 1.65 -6.48 0.46
CA VAL A 49 2.49 -5.82 1.45
C VAL A 49 3.68 -6.70 1.74
N HIS A 50 4.86 -6.19 1.45
CA HIS A 50 6.12 -6.82 1.80
C HIS A 50 6.84 -5.94 2.81
N ALA A 51 6.84 -6.37 4.07
CA ALA A 51 7.57 -5.72 5.16
C ALA A 51 8.82 -6.54 5.52
N THR A 52 9.95 -5.86 5.59
CA THR A 52 11.17 -6.34 6.25
C THR A 52 11.34 -5.64 7.60
N ALA A 53 12.46 -5.88 8.30
CA ALA A 53 12.70 -5.30 9.62
C ALA A 53 12.61 -3.77 9.67
N THR A 54 12.98 -3.07 8.58
CA THR A 54 12.94 -1.61 8.54
C THR A 54 12.28 -1.05 7.28
N ARG A 55 12.04 -1.85 6.23
CA ARG A 55 11.51 -1.34 4.97
C ARG A 55 10.20 -2.01 4.64
N VAL A 56 9.23 -1.20 4.22
CA VAL A 56 7.94 -1.68 3.73
C VAL A 56 7.79 -1.29 2.27
N ARG A 57 7.37 -2.25 1.46
CA ARG A 57 6.87 -2.02 0.11
C ARG A 57 5.39 -2.39 0.08
N VAL A 58 4.56 -1.43 -0.32
CA VAL A 58 3.14 -1.65 -0.55
C VAL A 58 2.86 -1.54 -2.02
N THR A 59 2.11 -2.49 -2.55
CA THR A 59 1.63 -2.44 -3.91
C THR A 59 0.11 -2.60 -3.94
N LEU A 60 -0.57 -1.61 -4.51
CA LEU A 60 -2.03 -1.60 -4.63
C LEU A 60 -2.45 -1.68 -6.09
N THR A 61 -3.39 -2.60 -6.37
CA THR A 61 -3.95 -2.78 -7.71
C THR A 61 -5.35 -2.15 -7.76
N PRO A 62 -5.55 -1.06 -8.53
CA PRO A 62 -6.85 -0.41 -8.59
C PRO A 62 -7.92 -1.30 -9.25
N PRO A 63 -9.21 -1.10 -8.93
CA PRO A 63 -10.29 -1.66 -9.72
C PRO A 63 -10.21 -1.19 -11.16
N SER A 64 -10.15 -2.16 -12.07
CA SER A 64 -10.18 -1.88 -13.50
C SER A 64 -11.51 -2.30 -14.09
N LEU A 65 -12.13 -1.39 -14.84
CA LEU A 65 -13.33 -1.64 -15.63
C LEU A 65 -13.01 -2.40 -16.94
N LEU A 66 -11.73 -2.48 -17.32
CA LEU A 66 -11.27 -3.16 -18.53
C LEU A 66 -10.23 -4.24 -18.14
N PRO A 67 -10.45 -5.52 -18.48
CA PRO A 67 -9.50 -6.58 -18.18
C PRO A 67 -8.10 -6.24 -18.73
N GLY A 68 -7.08 -6.33 -17.87
CA GLY A 68 -5.68 -6.08 -18.24
C GLY A 68 -5.16 -4.65 -18.04
N LEU A 69 -6.00 -3.65 -17.74
CA LEU A 69 -5.51 -2.29 -17.41
C LEU A 69 -5.18 -2.10 -15.92
N GLY A 70 -5.81 -2.88 -15.02
CA GLY A 70 -5.55 -2.78 -13.59
C GLY A 70 -4.10 -3.05 -13.19
N SER A 71 -3.45 -4.03 -13.84
CA SER A 71 -2.03 -4.34 -13.60
C SER A 71 -1.08 -3.24 -14.10
N ARG A 72 -1.43 -2.56 -15.20
CA ARG A 72 -0.66 -1.42 -15.73
C ARG A 72 -0.80 -0.15 -14.89
N LEU A 73 -1.82 -0.10 -14.04
CA LEU A 73 -2.10 1.02 -13.14
C LEU A 73 -1.77 0.69 -11.68
N ARG A 74 -0.99 -0.38 -11.47
CA ARG A 74 -0.54 -0.80 -10.15
C ARG A 74 0.35 0.28 -9.56
N ALA A 75 -0.04 0.79 -8.40
CA ALA A 75 0.77 1.77 -7.68
C ALA A 75 1.63 1.05 -6.63
N THR A 76 2.88 1.47 -6.52
CA THR A 76 3.80 0.94 -5.51
C THR A 76 4.39 2.10 -4.73
N ALA A 77 4.36 1.99 -3.40
CA ALA A 77 5.00 2.92 -2.49
C ALA A 77 5.94 2.16 -1.55
N THR A 78 6.93 2.86 -1.04
CA THR A 78 7.88 2.30 -0.08
C THR A 78 8.14 3.28 1.03
N ALA A 79 8.14 2.79 2.26
CA ALA A 79 8.48 3.57 3.45
C ALA A 79 9.52 2.82 4.29
N ASP A 80 10.31 3.58 5.05
CA ASP A 80 11.31 3.05 5.96
C ASP A 80 10.93 3.41 7.40
N ALA A 81 10.98 2.45 8.31
CA ALA A 81 10.69 2.60 9.72
C ALA A 81 11.83 3.30 10.48
N GLY A 82 12.97 3.53 9.82
CA GLY A 82 14.16 4.07 10.46
C GLY A 82 14.87 3.02 11.33
N PRO A 83 15.93 3.42 12.05
CA PRO A 83 16.67 2.52 12.92
C PRO A 83 15.79 2.08 14.11
N ALA A 84 15.85 0.78 14.44
CA ALA A 84 15.27 0.28 15.67
C ALA A 84 15.96 0.96 16.87
N SER A 85 15.20 1.74 17.64
CA SER A 85 15.69 2.49 18.81
C SER A 85 15.74 1.61 20.05
#